data_AF-A0A838FWB6-F1
#
_entry.id   AF-A0A838FWB6-F1
#
_cell.length_a   1.000
_cell.length_b   1.000
_cell.length_c   1.000
_cell.angle_alpha   90.00
_cell.angle_beta   90.00
_cell.angle_gamma   90.00
#
_symmetry.space_group_name_H-M   'P 1'
#
loop_
_entity.id
_entity.type
_entity.pdbx_description
1 polymer ?
#
loop_
_entity_poly.entity_id
_entity_poly.type
_entity_poly.pdbx_seq_one_letter_code
_entity_poly.pdbx_strand_id
1 'polypeptide(L)'
;SDKTGGVVAPSFDISGLSRAFGPVGGDIANFAAGTFDPPDIFKDVKLLGGIDLGSIINKVVNATPDVAGGKIPQLNTIRTTANINGGPREVFLTHYRWDVDQSLLLNTGMFVPKAGAAFFLETKLLTPLDGTPPDFAVHGELSRFGVKLLPDPMPPLVQLNFKSVHFDAGTSKKVDFAIVFENFEFLGQLSFVNKLREFIPMDGFDDPPYLKLILPPDPRPGVNVGFTLGIPSIGIGIFTLQNISFAAGFYLPFINDPANLRLAFCERHQPFILTVSLFGGGGFFAMDIGTDGVRQIEAALEFGAAVALNLGVAKGSASIMGGVYYQKAGSEFVISAYFRAAGSLSVLGIITVSLEFYLALTYASKGAASHGGKLWGQASVTVKVKIAFFSASVSISIEREFAGSDPTFLQTVAPGDWTDYCDAFADYPV
;
A
#
# COMPACT_ATOMS: atom_id res chain seq x y z
N SER A 1 -16.63 -22.26 0.51
CA SER A 1 -15.97 -20.95 0.36
C SER A 1 -15.41 -20.72 -1.05
N ASP A 2 -15.03 -21.75 -1.82
CA ASP A 2 -14.39 -21.58 -3.15
C ASP A 2 -15.24 -20.93 -4.26
N LYS A 3 -16.57 -20.88 -4.13
CA LYS A 3 -17.47 -20.36 -5.19
C LYS A 3 -17.82 -18.87 -5.07
N THR A 4 -17.47 -18.20 -3.97
CA THR A 4 -17.71 -16.75 -3.78
C THR A 4 -16.45 -15.89 -3.96
N GLY A 5 -15.35 -16.48 -4.42
CA GLY A 5 -14.11 -15.75 -4.72
C GLY A 5 -13.43 -15.11 -3.52
N GLY A 6 -13.72 -15.55 -2.30
CA GLY A 6 -13.14 -15.01 -1.06
C GLY A 6 -13.70 -13.65 -0.62
N VAL A 7 -14.54 -12.99 -1.42
CA VAL A 7 -15.01 -11.62 -1.16
C VAL A 7 -15.81 -11.53 0.14
N VAL A 8 -16.70 -12.49 0.37
CA VAL A 8 -17.26 -12.84 1.68
C VAL A 8 -17.62 -14.32 1.61
N ALA A 9 -16.99 -15.15 2.42
CA ALA A 9 -17.47 -16.50 2.72
C ALA A 9 -17.65 -16.54 4.23
N PRO A 10 -18.77 -16.04 4.77
CA PRO A 10 -18.96 -16.09 6.20
C PRO A 10 -19.08 -17.58 6.57
N SER A 11 -18.06 -18.10 7.26
CA SER A 11 -18.16 -19.38 7.94
C SER A 11 -19.02 -19.14 9.16
N PHE A 12 -20.31 -19.45 9.07
CA PHE A 12 -21.19 -19.38 10.22
C PHE A 12 -21.05 -20.68 11.01
N ASP A 13 -20.33 -20.63 12.12
CA ASP A 13 -20.46 -21.68 13.12
C ASP A 13 -21.84 -21.52 13.78
N ILE A 14 -22.80 -22.31 13.31
CA ILE A 14 -24.15 -22.35 13.86
C ILE A 14 -24.06 -23.00 15.25
N SER A 15 -24.38 -22.22 16.28
CA SER A 15 -24.39 -22.68 17.66
C SER A 15 -25.81 -22.92 18.19
N GLY A 16 -26.85 -22.32 17.59
CA GLY A 16 -28.23 -22.46 18.05
C GLY A 16 -29.30 -22.27 16.98
N LEU A 17 -30.56 -22.54 17.35
CA LEU A 17 -31.74 -22.30 16.53
C LEU A 17 -32.69 -21.33 17.24
N SER A 18 -32.97 -20.20 16.60
CA SER A 18 -33.96 -19.23 17.03
C SER A 18 -35.24 -19.36 16.21
N ARG A 19 -36.39 -19.36 16.87
CA ARG A 19 -37.69 -19.29 16.19
C ARG A 19 -37.87 -17.99 15.40
N ALA A 20 -37.24 -16.91 15.85
CA ALA A 20 -37.36 -15.59 15.24
C ALA A 20 -36.32 -15.34 14.13
N PHE A 21 -35.12 -15.88 14.28
CA PHE A 21 -33.96 -15.54 13.45
C PHE A 21 -33.43 -16.72 12.62
N GLY A 22 -33.96 -17.93 12.84
CA GLY A 22 -33.43 -19.16 12.23
C GLY A 22 -32.16 -19.63 12.93
N PRO A 23 -31.27 -20.36 12.23
CA PRO A 23 -29.94 -20.68 12.74
C PRO A 23 -29.14 -19.43 13.13
N VAL A 24 -28.55 -19.47 14.32
CA VAL A 24 -27.73 -18.39 14.90
C VAL A 24 -26.37 -18.93 15.32
N GLY A 25 -25.33 -18.10 15.28
CA GLY A 25 -23.98 -18.41 15.74
C GLY A 25 -23.58 -17.66 17.01
N GLY A 26 -22.37 -17.93 17.51
CA GLY A 26 -21.81 -17.25 18.70
C GLY A 26 -22.30 -17.81 20.04
N ASP A 27 -22.24 -17.01 21.09
CA ASP A 27 -22.68 -17.42 22.44
C ASP A 27 -24.22 -17.49 22.53
N ILE A 28 -24.73 -18.72 22.70
CA ILE A 28 -26.16 -19.02 22.78
C ILE A 28 -26.81 -18.35 24.00
N ALA A 29 -26.11 -18.26 25.13
CA ALA A 29 -26.65 -17.65 26.34
C ALA A 29 -26.81 -16.14 26.15
N ASN A 30 -25.84 -15.47 25.51
CA ASN A 30 -25.95 -14.06 25.16
C ASN A 30 -27.09 -13.81 24.17
N PHE A 31 -27.20 -14.65 23.13
CA PHE A 31 -28.28 -14.52 22.16
C PHE A 31 -29.66 -14.77 22.77
N ALA A 32 -29.78 -15.76 23.66
CA ALA A 32 -31.00 -16.02 24.42
C ALA A 32 -31.38 -14.87 25.37
N ALA A 33 -30.38 -14.13 25.88
CA ALA A 33 -30.57 -12.90 26.63
C ALA A 33 -30.87 -11.67 25.74
N GLY A 34 -31.02 -11.86 24.43
CA GLY A 34 -31.33 -10.80 23.47
C GLY A 34 -30.12 -9.98 23.04
N THR A 35 -28.90 -10.52 23.14
CA THR A 35 -27.67 -9.85 22.71
C THR A 35 -27.03 -10.58 21.53
N PHE A 36 -26.84 -9.87 20.43
CA PHE A 36 -26.08 -10.32 19.26
C PHE A 36 -24.77 -9.54 19.20
N ASP A 37 -23.65 -10.26 19.34
CA ASP A 37 -22.30 -9.68 19.30
C ASP A 37 -21.56 -10.14 18.03
N PRO A 38 -21.39 -9.27 17.01
CA PRO A 38 -20.77 -9.65 15.74
C PRO A 38 -19.38 -10.30 15.83
N PRO A 39 -18.45 -9.88 16.71
CA PRO A 39 -17.14 -10.52 16.88
C PRO A 39 -17.20 -12.01 17.26
N ASP A 40 -18.24 -12.46 17.97
CA ASP A 40 -18.41 -13.87 18.36
C ASP A 40 -18.76 -14.77 17.17
N ILE A 41 -19.22 -14.17 16.06
CA ILE A 41 -19.83 -14.87 14.92
C ILE A 41 -18.98 -14.71 13.67
N PHE A 42 -18.41 -13.52 13.47
CA PHE A 42 -17.65 -13.16 12.27
C PHE A 42 -16.15 -13.12 12.53
N LYS A 43 -15.68 -13.93 13.48
CA LYS A 43 -14.26 -14.09 13.75
C LYS A 43 -13.55 -14.47 12.45
N ASP A 44 -12.47 -13.74 12.14
CA ASP A 44 -11.64 -13.92 10.94
C ASP A 44 -12.31 -13.59 9.59
N VAL A 45 -13.53 -13.02 9.58
CA VAL A 45 -14.15 -12.52 8.34
C VAL A 45 -13.62 -11.13 8.02
N LYS A 46 -12.83 -11.03 6.95
CA LYS A 46 -12.28 -9.76 6.46
C LYS A 46 -13.08 -9.25 5.27
N LEU A 47 -13.60 -8.03 5.39
CA LEU A 47 -14.00 -7.24 4.24
C LEU A 47 -12.77 -6.58 3.64
N LEU A 48 -12.67 -6.63 2.32
CA LEU A 48 -11.66 -5.88 1.59
C LEU A 48 -10.23 -6.22 2.09
N GLY A 49 -10.02 -7.47 2.51
CA GLY A 49 -8.72 -8.05 2.88
C GLY A 49 -8.09 -7.54 4.18
N GLY A 50 -8.62 -6.48 4.79
CA GLY A 50 -8.04 -5.91 6.02
C GLY A 50 -9.04 -5.45 7.07
N ILE A 51 -10.31 -5.23 6.71
CA ILE A 51 -11.32 -4.70 7.63
C ILE A 51 -12.04 -5.87 8.28
N ASP A 52 -11.96 -5.99 9.60
CA ASP A 52 -12.65 -7.04 10.32
C ASP A 52 -14.17 -6.76 10.39
N LEU A 53 -14.98 -7.62 9.77
CA LEU A 53 -16.43 -7.46 9.69
C LEU A 53 -17.08 -7.43 11.08
N GLY A 54 -16.61 -8.27 12.00
CA GLY A 54 -17.12 -8.30 13.37
C GLY A 54 -16.81 -7.01 14.13
N SER A 55 -15.68 -6.35 13.82
CA SER A 55 -15.27 -5.11 14.50
C SER A 55 -16.01 -3.85 14.05
N ILE A 56 -16.54 -3.84 12.82
CA ILE A 56 -17.19 -2.65 12.25
C ILE A 56 -18.69 -2.61 12.50
N ILE A 57 -19.26 -3.64 13.12
CA ILE A 57 -20.69 -3.71 13.44
C ILE A 57 -20.85 -3.74 14.96
N ASN A 58 -21.68 -2.84 15.48
CA ASN A 58 -21.96 -2.73 16.90
C ASN A 58 -22.83 -3.90 17.34
N LYS A 59 -22.66 -4.30 18.60
CA LYS A 59 -23.54 -5.28 19.24
C LYS A 59 -24.98 -4.78 19.24
N VAL A 60 -25.92 -5.69 18.99
CA VAL A 60 -27.34 -5.43 19.09
C VAL A 60 -27.83 -5.98 20.42
N VAL A 61 -28.40 -5.13 21.26
CA VAL A 61 -29.02 -5.51 22.54
C VAL A 61 -30.53 -5.42 22.43
N ASN A 62 -31.25 -6.19 23.26
CA ASN A 62 -32.71 -6.32 23.19
C ASN A 62 -33.19 -6.78 21.80
N ALA A 63 -32.51 -7.76 21.23
CA ALA A 63 -32.80 -8.37 19.93
C ALA A 63 -34.16 -9.10 19.95
N THR A 64 -35.26 -8.36 19.81
CA THR A 64 -36.59 -8.90 19.51
C THR A 64 -36.81 -8.91 17.99
N PRO A 65 -37.77 -9.71 17.47
CA PRO A 65 -38.09 -9.70 16.04
C PRO A 65 -38.36 -8.30 15.48
N ASP A 66 -39.03 -7.45 16.27
CA ASP A 66 -39.40 -6.09 15.90
C ASP A 66 -38.23 -5.11 15.92
N VAL A 67 -37.30 -5.27 16.87
CA VAL A 67 -36.09 -4.42 17.01
C VAL A 67 -35.01 -4.84 16.02
N ALA A 68 -34.93 -6.13 15.71
CA ALA A 68 -33.90 -6.67 14.85
C ALA A 68 -34.09 -6.26 13.40
N GLY A 69 -35.31 -6.14 12.86
CA GLY A 69 -35.60 -5.40 11.61
C GLY A 69 -34.65 -5.60 10.40
N GLY A 70 -34.00 -6.76 10.27
CA GLY A 70 -32.95 -7.04 9.27
C GLY A 70 -31.50 -6.78 9.71
N LYS A 71 -31.29 -6.07 10.83
CA LYS A 71 -30.01 -5.72 11.47
C LYS A 71 -29.24 -6.90 12.04
N ILE A 72 -29.93 -8.01 12.31
CA ILE A 72 -29.34 -9.29 12.69
C ILE A 72 -29.49 -10.23 11.49
N PRO A 73 -28.45 -11.01 11.13
CA PRO A 73 -28.56 -12.08 10.16
C PRO A 73 -29.80 -12.96 10.36
N GLN A 74 -30.59 -13.12 9.30
CA GLN A 74 -31.75 -14.00 9.30
C GLN A 74 -31.58 -15.04 8.21
N LEU A 75 -31.71 -16.32 8.57
CA LEU A 75 -31.75 -17.44 7.63
C LEU A 75 -33.11 -18.13 7.72
N ASN A 76 -33.92 -17.96 6.68
CA ASN A 76 -35.25 -18.57 6.60
C ASN A 76 -35.31 -19.56 5.44
N THR A 77 -35.90 -20.73 5.69
CA THR A 77 -36.16 -21.73 4.64
C THR A 77 -37.65 -21.95 4.51
N ILE A 78 -38.21 -21.61 3.35
CA ILE A 78 -39.62 -21.84 3.04
C ILE A 78 -39.75 -22.75 1.82
N ARG A 79 -40.81 -23.56 1.79
CA ARG A 79 -41.23 -24.24 0.57
C ARG A 79 -42.03 -23.27 -0.28
N THR A 80 -41.68 -23.13 -1.55
CA THR A 80 -42.34 -22.22 -2.48
C THR A 80 -42.21 -22.73 -3.93
N THR A 81 -42.73 -21.97 -4.89
CA THR A 81 -42.58 -22.22 -6.33
C THR A 81 -41.67 -21.16 -6.94
N ALA A 82 -40.67 -21.58 -7.70
CA ALA A 82 -39.76 -20.68 -8.43
C ALA A 82 -39.61 -21.09 -9.90
N ASN A 83 -39.33 -20.12 -10.77
CA ASN A 83 -39.03 -20.39 -12.17
C ASN A 83 -37.56 -20.83 -12.30
N ILE A 84 -37.33 -22.08 -12.69
CA ILE A 84 -35.99 -22.65 -12.90
C ILE A 84 -35.96 -23.28 -14.29
N ASN A 85 -34.97 -22.86 -15.10
CA ASN A 85 -34.82 -23.27 -16.51
C ASN A 85 -36.07 -23.05 -17.36
N GLY A 86 -36.77 -21.92 -17.15
CA GLY A 86 -37.92 -21.52 -17.97
C GLY A 86 -39.27 -22.14 -17.58
N GLY A 87 -39.38 -22.82 -16.44
CA GLY A 87 -40.66 -23.35 -15.94
C GLY A 87 -40.78 -23.34 -14.41
N PRO A 88 -42.02 -23.34 -13.86
CA PRO A 88 -42.26 -23.34 -12.42
C PRO A 88 -41.93 -24.70 -11.80
N ARG A 89 -41.23 -24.67 -10.66
CA ARG A 89 -40.86 -25.86 -9.90
C ARG A 89 -41.09 -25.63 -8.41
N GLU A 90 -41.44 -26.69 -7.69
CA GLU A 90 -41.41 -26.67 -6.23
C GLU A 90 -39.96 -26.67 -5.74
N VAL A 91 -39.65 -25.75 -4.84
CA VAL A 91 -38.31 -25.54 -4.30
C VAL A 91 -38.37 -25.29 -2.80
N PHE A 92 -37.28 -25.60 -2.11
CA PHE A 92 -36.94 -24.93 -0.86
C PHE A 92 -36.15 -23.66 -1.19
N LEU A 93 -36.72 -22.50 -0.86
CA LEU A 93 -35.99 -21.23 -0.87
C LEU A 93 -35.36 -21.03 0.50
N THR A 94 -34.04 -21.12 0.55
CA THR A 94 -33.25 -20.69 1.71
C THR A 94 -32.75 -19.29 1.46
N HIS A 95 -33.22 -18.34 2.27
CA HIS A 95 -32.96 -16.91 2.14
C HIS A 95 -32.21 -16.42 3.37
N TYR A 96 -30.95 -16.01 3.15
CA TYR A 96 -30.14 -15.29 4.12
C TYR A 96 -30.24 -13.80 3.82
N ARG A 97 -30.56 -12.98 4.82
CA ARG A 97 -30.57 -11.51 4.67
C ARG A 97 -29.93 -10.85 5.89
N TRP A 98 -29.14 -9.82 5.61
CA TRP A 98 -28.57 -8.92 6.61
C TRP A 98 -28.55 -7.49 6.08
N ASP A 99 -29.12 -6.56 6.84
CA ASP A 99 -29.39 -5.19 6.44
C ASP A 99 -29.04 -4.26 7.63
N VAL A 100 -27.86 -3.68 7.57
CA VAL A 100 -27.25 -2.92 8.66
C VAL A 100 -27.16 -1.46 8.24
N ASP A 101 -27.91 -0.62 8.93
CA ASP A 101 -27.84 0.83 8.76
C ASP A 101 -26.68 1.47 9.54
N GLN A 102 -26.41 2.74 9.25
CA GLN A 102 -25.32 3.51 9.85
C GLN A 102 -25.29 3.48 11.39
N SER A 103 -26.44 3.36 12.08
CA SER A 103 -26.50 3.38 13.55
C SER A 103 -25.76 2.22 14.21
N LEU A 104 -25.54 1.13 13.46
CA LEU A 104 -24.79 -0.03 13.91
C LEU A 104 -23.38 -0.11 13.31
N LEU A 105 -23.00 0.79 12.39
CA LEU A 105 -21.64 0.80 11.85
C LEU A 105 -20.71 1.58 12.77
N LEU A 106 -19.65 0.91 13.24
CA LEU A 106 -18.66 1.48 14.15
C LEU A 106 -17.49 2.08 13.39
N ASN A 107 -17.03 3.25 13.84
CA ASN A 107 -15.75 3.80 13.41
C ASN A 107 -14.62 3.10 14.16
N THR A 108 -13.77 2.37 13.45
CA THR A 108 -12.65 1.60 14.02
C THR A 108 -11.30 2.31 13.88
N GLY A 109 -11.30 3.58 13.47
CA GLY A 109 -10.10 4.30 13.06
C GLY A 109 -9.69 3.93 11.63
N MET A 110 -9.62 2.64 11.31
CA MET A 110 -9.38 2.15 9.94
C MET A 110 -10.62 2.32 9.05
N PHE A 111 -11.79 1.91 9.54
CA PHE A 111 -13.06 2.04 8.83
C PHE A 111 -13.85 3.23 9.38
N VAL A 112 -14.32 4.09 8.46
CA VAL A 112 -15.02 5.34 8.80
C VAL A 112 -16.39 5.35 8.11
N PRO A 113 -17.49 4.99 8.79
CA PRO A 113 -18.82 5.09 8.22
C PRO A 113 -19.22 6.57 8.05
N LYS A 114 -19.72 6.93 6.87
CA LYS A 114 -20.22 8.30 6.61
C LYS A 114 -21.73 8.38 6.85
N ALA A 115 -22.26 9.61 6.80
CA ALA A 115 -23.70 9.84 6.85
C ALA A 115 -24.43 9.03 5.77
N GLY A 116 -25.36 8.18 6.18
CA GLY A 116 -26.12 7.27 5.33
C GLY A 116 -25.40 5.97 4.96
N ALA A 117 -24.26 5.63 5.59
CA ALA A 117 -23.59 4.36 5.35
C ALA A 117 -24.51 3.16 5.64
N ALA A 118 -24.38 2.11 4.85
CA ALA A 118 -25.13 0.88 5.02
C ALA A 118 -24.30 -0.33 4.55
N PHE A 119 -24.51 -1.44 5.22
CA PHE A 119 -24.03 -2.76 4.82
C PHE A 119 -25.23 -3.65 4.52
N PHE A 120 -25.23 -4.31 3.36
CA PHE A 120 -26.29 -5.19 2.93
C PHE A 120 -25.71 -6.50 2.41
N LEU A 121 -26.32 -7.62 2.78
CA LEU A 121 -25.98 -8.94 2.26
C LEU A 121 -27.25 -9.78 2.11
N GLU A 122 -27.48 -10.27 0.90
CA GLU A 122 -28.58 -11.17 0.58
C GLU A 122 -28.05 -12.41 -0.13
N THR A 123 -28.44 -13.59 0.34
CA THR A 123 -28.22 -14.86 -0.37
C THR A 123 -29.53 -15.59 -0.54
N LYS A 124 -29.82 -16.02 -1.76
CA LYS A 124 -30.96 -16.87 -2.10
C LYS A 124 -30.42 -18.18 -2.65
N LEU A 125 -30.80 -19.29 -2.04
CA LEU A 125 -30.53 -20.64 -2.51
C LEU A 125 -31.86 -21.32 -2.80
N LEU A 126 -32.07 -21.65 -4.07
CA LEU A 126 -33.21 -22.41 -4.57
C LEU A 126 -32.79 -23.86 -4.70
N THR A 127 -33.39 -24.74 -3.90
CA THR A 127 -33.17 -26.18 -3.95
C THR A 127 -34.42 -26.88 -4.50
N PRO A 128 -34.43 -27.29 -5.77
CA PRO A 128 -35.55 -28.04 -6.36
C PRO A 128 -35.84 -29.36 -5.65
N LEU A 129 -37.13 -29.70 -5.52
CA LEU A 129 -37.55 -31.00 -4.95
C LEU A 129 -37.50 -32.14 -5.96
N ASP A 130 -37.28 -31.84 -7.24
CA ASP A 130 -37.25 -32.79 -8.35
C ASP A 130 -35.85 -33.34 -8.67
N GLY A 131 -34.85 -33.01 -7.83
CA GLY A 131 -33.46 -33.43 -7.99
C GLY A 131 -32.67 -32.61 -9.00
N THR A 132 -33.23 -31.55 -9.59
CA THR A 132 -32.43 -30.63 -10.40
C THR A 132 -31.42 -29.86 -9.56
N PRO A 133 -30.23 -29.51 -10.13
CA PRO A 133 -29.18 -28.83 -9.38
C PRO A 133 -29.68 -27.53 -8.74
N PRO A 134 -29.26 -27.22 -7.51
CA PRO A 134 -29.67 -26.00 -6.84
C PRO A 134 -29.08 -24.77 -7.55
N ASP A 135 -29.84 -23.67 -7.50
CA ASP A 135 -29.41 -22.37 -7.99
C ASP A 135 -29.21 -21.41 -6.82
N PHE A 136 -28.12 -20.65 -6.81
CA PHE A 136 -27.84 -19.65 -5.79
C PHE A 136 -27.55 -18.28 -6.41
N ALA A 137 -27.93 -17.25 -5.69
CA ALA A 137 -27.60 -15.86 -5.96
C ALA A 137 -27.17 -15.18 -4.66
N VAL A 138 -26.06 -14.45 -4.70
CA VAL A 138 -25.54 -13.62 -3.61
C VAL A 138 -25.42 -12.20 -4.12
N HIS A 139 -25.91 -11.24 -3.34
CA HIS A 139 -25.68 -9.82 -3.53
C HIS A 139 -25.17 -9.23 -2.23
N GLY A 140 -24.05 -8.51 -2.27
CA GLY A 140 -23.52 -7.79 -1.12
C GLY A 140 -23.13 -6.36 -1.50
N GLU A 141 -23.41 -5.42 -0.61
CA GLU A 141 -23.10 -4.01 -0.80
C GLU A 141 -22.61 -3.37 0.51
N LEU A 142 -21.58 -2.54 0.43
CA LEU A 142 -21.15 -1.62 1.47
C LEU A 142 -21.08 -0.22 0.86
N SER A 143 -21.83 0.72 1.44
CA SER A 143 -21.99 2.07 0.89
C SER A 143 -21.50 3.16 1.83
N ARG A 144 -21.04 4.27 1.23
CA ARG A 144 -20.73 5.56 1.86
C ARG A 144 -19.79 5.42 3.05
N PHE A 145 -18.59 4.93 2.80
CA PHE A 145 -17.59 4.69 3.84
C PHE A 145 -16.21 5.23 3.43
N GLY A 146 -15.34 5.36 4.42
CA GLY A 146 -13.93 5.66 4.24
C GLY A 146 -13.03 4.60 4.83
N VAL A 147 -11.82 4.48 4.28
CA VAL A 147 -10.75 3.63 4.78
C VAL A 147 -9.53 4.50 5.05
N LYS A 148 -9.12 4.61 6.31
CA LYS A 148 -7.87 5.28 6.71
C LYS A 148 -6.74 4.28 6.79
N LEU A 149 -5.62 4.65 6.19
CA LEU A 149 -4.41 3.84 6.17
C LEU A 149 -3.42 4.36 7.22
N LEU A 150 -2.77 3.41 7.90
CA LEU A 150 -2.02 3.61 9.15
C LEU A 150 -2.87 4.22 10.27
N PRO A 151 -3.97 3.57 10.69
CA PRO A 151 -4.67 3.95 11.91
C PRO A 151 -3.79 3.71 13.15
N ASP A 152 -4.25 4.17 14.31
CA ASP A 152 -3.53 4.15 15.60
C ASP A 152 -2.64 2.91 15.84
N PRO A 153 -1.43 3.08 16.43
CA PRO A 153 -0.93 4.27 17.14
C PRO A 153 -0.23 5.30 16.24
N MET A 154 -0.13 5.05 14.93
CA MET A 154 0.45 6.02 14.00
C MET A 154 -0.62 7.00 13.52
N PRO A 155 -0.30 8.30 13.33
CA PRO A 155 -1.24 9.23 12.71
C PRO A 155 -1.60 8.76 11.30
N PRO A 156 -2.90 8.74 10.92
CA PRO A 156 -3.31 8.33 9.59
C PRO A 156 -2.71 9.27 8.55
N LEU A 157 -2.24 8.68 7.43
CA LEU A 157 -1.57 9.42 6.36
C LEU A 157 -2.45 9.63 5.14
N VAL A 158 -3.38 8.72 4.87
CA VAL A 158 -4.30 8.78 3.73
C VAL A 158 -5.66 8.24 4.12
N GLN A 159 -6.73 8.93 3.71
CA GLN A 159 -8.09 8.41 3.74
C GLN A 159 -8.60 8.21 2.32
N LEU A 160 -9.11 7.01 2.04
CA LEU A 160 -9.82 6.67 0.82
C LEU A 160 -11.33 6.74 1.09
N ASN A 161 -12.10 7.29 0.16
CA ASN A 161 -13.53 7.49 0.30
C ASN A 161 -14.28 6.78 -0.82
N PHE A 162 -15.32 6.04 -0.47
CA PHE A 162 -16.10 5.22 -1.40
C PHE A 162 -17.58 5.58 -1.33
N LYS A 163 -18.21 5.70 -2.50
CA LYS A 163 -19.67 5.78 -2.60
C LYS A 163 -20.29 4.40 -2.37
N SER A 164 -19.76 3.37 -3.02
CA SER A 164 -20.17 1.98 -2.78
C SER A 164 -19.14 0.96 -3.26
N VAL A 165 -19.19 -0.23 -2.67
CA VAL A 165 -18.59 -1.47 -3.18
C VAL A 165 -19.70 -2.51 -3.19
N HIS A 166 -19.94 -3.14 -4.32
CA HIS A 166 -20.91 -4.23 -4.41
C HIS A 166 -20.37 -5.41 -5.20
N PHE A 167 -20.93 -6.58 -4.93
CA PHE A 167 -20.64 -7.79 -5.65
C PHE A 167 -21.88 -8.66 -5.83
N ASP A 168 -21.95 -9.33 -6.97
CA ASP A 168 -22.99 -10.29 -7.31
C ASP A 168 -22.35 -11.61 -7.74
N ALA A 169 -22.80 -12.72 -7.15
CA ALA A 169 -22.31 -14.07 -7.47
C ALA A 169 -23.47 -15.04 -7.64
N GLY A 170 -23.32 -16.05 -8.52
CA GLY A 170 -24.35 -17.08 -8.70
C GLY A 170 -23.90 -18.27 -9.54
N THR A 171 -24.74 -19.31 -9.62
CA THR A 171 -24.41 -20.64 -10.18
C THR A 171 -23.92 -20.64 -11.63
N SER A 172 -24.23 -19.61 -12.40
CA SER A 172 -23.86 -19.51 -13.82
C SER A 172 -23.52 -18.08 -14.25
N LYS A 173 -23.13 -17.23 -13.30
CA LYS A 173 -22.66 -15.86 -13.58
C LYS A 173 -21.21 -15.73 -13.13
N LYS A 174 -20.39 -15.08 -13.96
CA LYS A 174 -19.10 -14.57 -13.48
C LYS A 174 -19.40 -13.65 -12.30
N VAL A 175 -18.61 -13.73 -11.24
CA VAL A 175 -18.71 -12.78 -10.12
C VAL A 175 -18.59 -11.38 -10.70
N ASP A 176 -19.66 -10.61 -10.56
CA ASP A 176 -19.67 -9.20 -10.87
C ASP A 176 -19.24 -8.44 -9.63
N PHE A 177 -18.36 -7.46 -9.82
CA PHE A 177 -17.77 -6.74 -8.71
C PHE A 177 -17.50 -5.32 -9.18
N ALA A 178 -18.07 -4.35 -8.47
CA ALA A 178 -17.96 -2.96 -8.84
C ALA A 178 -17.69 -2.08 -7.61
N ILE A 179 -16.79 -1.12 -7.81
CA ILE A 179 -16.41 -0.12 -6.83
C ILE A 179 -16.71 1.25 -7.41
N VAL A 180 -17.46 2.04 -6.67
CA VAL A 180 -17.68 3.45 -6.95
C VAL A 180 -16.84 4.26 -5.97
N PHE A 181 -15.65 4.64 -6.42
CA PHE A 181 -14.72 5.49 -5.67
C PHE A 181 -15.23 6.94 -5.62
N GLU A 182 -15.00 7.63 -4.51
CA GLU A 182 -15.42 9.02 -4.34
C GLU A 182 -14.23 9.98 -4.44
N ASN A 183 -13.22 9.82 -3.59
CA ASN A 183 -11.99 10.61 -3.57
C ASN A 183 -11.00 10.03 -2.54
N PHE A 184 -9.84 10.66 -2.40
CA PHE A 184 -8.91 10.42 -1.29
C PHE A 184 -8.41 11.72 -0.71
N GLU A 185 -7.81 11.68 0.48
CA GLU A 185 -7.21 12.83 1.16
C GLU A 185 -5.90 12.44 1.84
N PHE A 186 -4.86 13.28 1.70
CA PHE A 186 -3.66 13.16 2.52
C PHE A 186 -3.90 13.78 3.90
N LEU A 187 -3.63 13.02 4.94
CA LEU A 187 -3.84 13.39 6.34
C LEU A 187 -2.50 13.65 7.04
N GLY A 188 -2.57 14.24 8.24
CA GLY A 188 -1.41 14.43 9.11
C GLY A 188 -0.26 15.17 8.43
N GLN A 189 0.94 14.58 8.50
CA GLN A 189 2.16 15.17 7.96
C GLN A 189 2.18 15.22 6.43
N LEU A 190 1.34 14.46 5.73
CA LEU A 190 1.22 14.51 4.27
C LEU A 190 0.21 15.54 3.78
N SER A 191 -0.47 16.26 4.68
CA SER A 191 -1.49 17.25 4.32
C SER A 191 -0.97 18.37 3.39
N PHE A 192 0.33 18.67 3.40
CA PHE A 192 0.92 19.63 2.45
C PHE A 192 0.80 19.18 0.99
N VAL A 193 0.73 17.87 0.74
CA VAL A 193 0.53 17.29 -0.60
C VAL A 193 -0.86 17.63 -1.13
N ASN A 194 -1.84 17.94 -0.26
CA ASN A 194 -3.15 18.38 -0.74
C ASN A 194 -3.08 19.70 -1.55
N LYS A 195 -2.06 20.55 -1.35
CA LYS A 195 -1.85 21.71 -2.23
C LYS A 195 -1.44 21.30 -3.64
N LEU A 196 -0.65 20.24 -3.78
CA LEU A 196 -0.37 19.65 -5.09
C LEU A 196 -1.64 19.03 -5.68
N ARG A 197 -2.50 18.43 -4.83
CA ARG A 197 -3.82 17.92 -5.21
C ARG A 197 -4.75 19.00 -5.79
N GLU A 198 -4.63 20.26 -5.41
CA GLU A 198 -5.42 21.35 -6.03
C GLU A 198 -5.07 21.58 -7.51
N PHE A 199 -3.86 21.19 -7.94
CA PHE A 199 -3.43 21.22 -9.34
C PHE A 199 -3.65 19.90 -10.07
N ILE A 200 -4.18 18.89 -9.38
CA ILE A 200 -4.59 17.61 -9.96
C ILE A 200 -5.99 17.82 -10.54
N PRO A 201 -6.19 17.67 -11.86
CA PRO A 201 -7.52 17.67 -12.45
C PRO A 201 -8.33 16.53 -11.80
N MET A 202 -9.35 16.87 -11.01
CA MET A 202 -10.19 15.87 -10.32
C MET A 202 -11.01 15.03 -11.31
N ASP A 203 -11.22 15.55 -12.52
CA ASP A 203 -11.76 14.86 -13.69
C ASP A 203 -10.78 13.82 -14.28
N GLY A 204 -9.51 13.87 -13.90
CA GLY A 204 -8.53 12.81 -14.16
C GLY A 204 -8.81 11.49 -13.41
N PHE A 205 -9.89 11.42 -12.61
CA PHE A 205 -10.38 10.26 -11.87
C PHE A 205 -11.81 9.86 -12.19
N ASP A 206 -12.51 10.60 -13.07
CA ASP A 206 -13.96 10.46 -13.26
C ASP A 206 -14.38 9.18 -14.00
N ASP A 207 -13.44 8.28 -14.34
CA ASP A 207 -13.69 6.84 -14.54
C ASP A 207 -12.33 6.11 -14.49
N PRO A 208 -12.10 5.17 -13.56
CA PRO A 208 -10.88 5.15 -12.76
C PRO A 208 -9.59 5.00 -13.59
N PRO A 209 -8.47 5.65 -13.21
CA PRO A 209 -7.33 5.80 -14.11
C PRO A 209 -6.49 4.52 -14.28
N TYR A 210 -6.69 3.54 -13.42
CA TYR A 210 -6.92 2.15 -13.81
C TYR A 210 -7.59 1.46 -12.63
N LEU A 211 -8.68 0.73 -12.90
CA LEU A 211 -9.25 -0.24 -11.96
C LEU A 211 -9.01 -1.62 -12.54
N LYS A 212 -8.17 -2.40 -11.88
CA LYS A 212 -7.88 -3.78 -12.24
C LYS A 212 -8.43 -4.69 -11.16
N LEU A 213 -9.52 -5.37 -11.51
CA LEU A 213 -10.02 -6.51 -10.74
C LEU A 213 -9.12 -7.73 -11.02
N ILE A 214 -8.55 -8.29 -9.96
CA ILE A 214 -7.72 -9.49 -9.97
C ILE A 214 -8.56 -10.60 -9.34
N LEU A 215 -8.92 -11.62 -10.15
CA LEU A 215 -9.76 -12.73 -9.73
C LEU A 215 -8.96 -14.04 -9.67
N PRO A 216 -9.43 -15.04 -8.91
CA PRO A 216 -8.86 -16.40 -8.96
C PRO A 216 -8.78 -16.93 -10.40
N PRO A 217 -7.76 -17.75 -10.75
CA PRO A 217 -6.80 -18.41 -9.86
C PRO A 217 -5.54 -17.58 -9.54
N ASP A 218 -5.55 -16.25 -9.72
CA ASP A 218 -4.43 -15.40 -9.29
C ASP A 218 -4.15 -15.62 -7.79
N PRO A 219 -2.88 -15.77 -7.36
CA PRO A 219 -2.54 -15.99 -5.96
C PRO A 219 -2.90 -14.81 -5.04
N ARG A 220 -3.14 -13.61 -5.61
CA ARG A 220 -3.46 -12.39 -4.88
C ARG A 220 -4.72 -11.74 -5.44
N PRO A 221 -5.89 -12.41 -5.35
CA PRO A 221 -7.15 -11.84 -5.81
C PRO A 221 -7.47 -10.58 -5.00
N GLY A 222 -7.97 -9.56 -5.67
CA GLY A 222 -8.20 -8.24 -5.08
C GLY A 222 -8.51 -7.20 -6.13
N VAL A 223 -8.51 -5.94 -5.71
CA VAL A 223 -8.73 -4.79 -6.58
C VAL A 223 -7.51 -3.91 -6.51
N ASN A 224 -6.94 -3.58 -7.67
CA ASN A 224 -5.97 -2.52 -7.77
C ASN A 224 -6.64 -1.29 -8.39
N VAL A 225 -6.63 -0.17 -7.67
CA VAL A 225 -7.17 1.12 -8.12
C VAL A 225 -6.05 2.12 -8.04
N GLY A 226 -5.74 2.82 -9.13
CA GLY A 226 -4.71 3.85 -9.07
C GLY A 226 -4.78 4.83 -10.21
N PHE A 227 -3.85 5.78 -10.17
CA PHE A 227 -3.67 6.76 -11.22
C PHE A 227 -2.22 7.19 -11.31
N THR A 228 -1.87 7.71 -12.49
CA THR A 228 -0.61 8.40 -12.74
C THR A 228 -0.94 9.69 -13.47
N LEU A 229 -0.48 10.82 -12.94
CA LEU A 229 -0.66 12.14 -13.53
C LEU A 229 0.69 12.77 -13.83
N GLY A 230 0.84 13.34 -15.03
CA GLY A 230 1.96 14.24 -15.32
C GLY A 230 1.72 15.62 -14.69
N ILE A 231 2.69 16.12 -13.93
CA ILE A 231 2.62 17.47 -13.35
C ILE A 231 3.39 18.43 -14.29
N PRO A 232 2.84 19.63 -14.57
CA PRO A 232 3.55 20.66 -15.33
C PRO A 232 4.93 20.98 -14.75
N SER A 233 5.84 21.43 -15.60
CA SER A 233 7.16 21.85 -15.14
C SER A 233 7.05 23.05 -14.20
N ILE A 234 7.78 23.00 -13.09
CA ILE A 234 7.80 24.06 -12.07
C ILE A 234 9.13 24.80 -12.20
N GLY A 235 9.09 26.11 -12.38
CA GLY A 235 10.28 26.96 -12.44
C GLY A 235 10.22 28.09 -11.41
N ILE A 236 11.26 28.24 -10.58
CA ILE A 236 11.40 29.32 -9.61
C ILE A 236 12.82 29.88 -9.69
N GLY A 237 12.98 31.02 -10.36
CA GLY A 237 14.29 31.67 -10.54
C GLY A 237 15.28 30.77 -11.30
N ILE A 238 16.38 30.40 -10.64
CA ILE A 238 17.40 29.51 -11.21
C ILE A 238 17.06 28.02 -11.07
N PHE A 239 15.97 27.67 -10.39
CA PHE A 239 15.53 26.29 -10.16
C PHE A 239 14.45 25.90 -11.16
N THR A 240 14.58 24.74 -11.79
CA THR A 240 13.51 24.11 -12.57
C THR A 240 13.37 22.62 -12.23
N LEU A 241 12.12 22.16 -12.22
CA LEU A 241 11.74 20.77 -12.05
C LEU A 241 10.84 20.36 -13.22
N GLN A 242 11.24 19.32 -13.96
CA GLN A 242 10.59 18.90 -15.20
C GLN A 242 10.38 17.38 -15.21
N ASN A 243 9.63 16.88 -16.18
CA ASN A 243 9.27 15.46 -16.31
C ASN A 243 8.67 14.89 -15.01
N ILE A 244 7.84 15.68 -14.35
CA ILE A 244 7.27 15.32 -13.07
C ILE A 244 6.05 14.44 -13.31
N SER A 245 5.94 13.35 -12.57
CA SER A 245 4.73 12.56 -12.46
C SER A 245 4.41 12.27 -11.00
N PHE A 246 3.13 12.17 -10.69
CA PHE A 246 2.65 11.68 -9.41
C PHE A 246 1.73 10.49 -9.66
N ALA A 247 2.00 9.39 -8.97
CA ALA A 247 1.15 8.22 -8.96
C ALA A 247 0.70 7.91 -7.54
N ALA A 248 -0.57 7.54 -7.39
CA ALA A 248 -1.05 6.85 -6.22
C ALA A 248 -1.83 5.61 -6.66
N GLY A 249 -1.56 4.49 -6.02
CA GLY A 249 -2.23 3.22 -6.26
C GLY A 249 -2.61 2.57 -4.96
N PHE A 250 -3.74 1.89 -4.95
CA PHE A 250 -4.25 1.16 -3.80
C PHE A 250 -4.61 -0.25 -4.24
N TYR A 251 -4.05 -1.22 -3.53
CA TYR A 251 -4.36 -2.62 -3.68
C TYR A 251 -5.15 -3.11 -2.46
N LEU A 252 -6.34 -3.61 -2.74
CA LEU A 252 -7.31 -4.11 -1.79
C LEU A 252 -7.53 -5.61 -2.01
N PRO A 253 -6.87 -6.49 -1.25
CA PRO A 253 -7.01 -7.93 -1.42
C PRO A 253 -8.40 -8.43 -1.04
N PHE A 254 -8.80 -9.58 -1.61
CA PHE A 254 -10.02 -10.31 -1.22
C PHE A 254 -9.75 -11.43 -0.21
N ILE A 255 -8.49 -11.82 -0.06
CA ILE A 255 -8.05 -12.84 0.89
C ILE A 255 -7.19 -12.19 1.98
N ASN A 256 -6.64 -12.99 2.90
CA ASN A 256 -5.82 -12.55 4.05
C ASN A 256 -4.44 -11.94 3.68
N ASP A 257 -4.35 -11.30 2.52
CA ASP A 257 -3.23 -10.43 2.18
C ASP A 257 -3.46 -9.05 2.82
N PRO A 258 -2.41 -8.35 3.25
CA PRO A 258 -2.58 -7.01 3.80
C PRO A 258 -2.72 -5.97 2.67
N ALA A 259 -3.76 -5.13 2.76
CA ALA A 259 -3.99 -4.02 1.82
C ALA A 259 -2.79 -3.08 1.73
N ASN A 260 -2.61 -2.42 0.59
CA ASN A 260 -1.41 -1.63 0.28
C ASN A 260 -1.76 -0.33 -0.44
N LEU A 261 -1.15 0.79 -0.05
CA LEU A 261 -1.09 2.05 -0.76
C LEU A 261 0.33 2.30 -1.26
N ARG A 262 0.46 2.47 -2.58
CA ARG A 262 1.65 2.96 -3.25
C ARG A 262 1.50 4.44 -3.55
N LEU A 263 2.53 5.23 -3.21
CA LEU A 263 2.69 6.62 -3.62
C LEU A 263 4.01 6.73 -4.38
N ALA A 264 4.03 7.44 -5.49
CA ALA A 264 5.26 7.72 -6.24
C ALA A 264 5.27 9.15 -6.78
N PHE A 265 6.29 9.91 -6.44
CA PHE A 265 6.68 11.13 -7.12
C PHE A 265 7.83 10.80 -8.07
N CYS A 266 7.47 10.54 -9.31
CA CYS A 266 8.29 9.83 -10.29
C CYS A 266 8.69 8.42 -9.83
N GLU A 267 9.08 7.58 -10.77
CA GLU A 267 9.60 6.25 -10.46
C GLU A 267 11.05 6.13 -10.89
N ARG A 268 11.77 5.12 -10.38
CA ARG A 268 13.19 4.89 -10.72
C ARG A 268 13.43 4.88 -12.24
N HIS A 269 12.51 4.30 -13.00
CA HIS A 269 12.63 4.18 -14.46
C HIS A 269 12.21 5.44 -15.21
N GLN A 270 11.56 6.40 -14.54
CA GLN A 270 11.16 7.69 -15.08
C GLN A 270 11.35 8.78 -14.01
N PRO A 271 12.60 9.16 -13.69
CA PRO A 271 12.87 10.19 -12.69
C PRO A 271 12.46 11.58 -13.19
N PHE A 272 12.16 12.48 -12.25
CA PHE A 272 12.05 13.91 -12.57
C PHE A 272 13.42 14.46 -12.93
N ILE A 273 13.44 15.54 -13.72
CA ILE A 273 14.64 16.28 -14.05
C ILE A 273 14.71 17.51 -13.14
N LEU A 274 15.83 17.66 -12.44
CA LEU A 274 16.13 18.78 -11.57
C LEU A 274 17.23 19.63 -12.20
N THR A 275 17.03 20.94 -12.32
CA THR A 275 18.09 21.87 -12.75
C THR A 275 18.18 23.05 -11.79
N VAL A 276 19.40 23.37 -11.35
CA VAL A 276 19.74 24.57 -10.60
C VAL A 276 20.84 25.32 -11.34
N SER A 277 20.50 26.45 -11.95
CA SER A 277 21.36 27.22 -12.85
C SER A 277 21.87 26.34 -14.02
N LEU A 278 23.16 26.00 -14.03
CA LEU A 278 23.79 25.14 -15.04
C LEU A 278 23.97 23.69 -14.59
N PHE A 279 23.62 23.40 -13.33
CA PHE A 279 23.72 22.06 -12.76
C PHE A 279 22.41 21.33 -12.99
N GLY A 280 22.47 20.19 -13.65
CA GLY A 280 21.33 19.32 -13.95
C GLY A 280 21.43 18.00 -13.17
N GLY A 281 20.31 17.30 -13.10
CA GLY A 281 20.20 16.05 -12.37
C GLY A 281 18.77 15.54 -12.38
N GLY A 282 18.41 14.80 -11.34
CA GLY A 282 17.09 14.23 -11.23
C GLY A 282 16.90 13.38 -10.00
N GLY A 283 15.73 12.80 -9.87
CA GLY A 283 15.41 11.96 -8.73
C GLY A 283 14.04 11.33 -8.84
N PHE A 284 13.69 10.60 -7.80
CA PHE A 284 12.37 10.02 -7.63
C PHE A 284 12.15 9.71 -6.15
N PHE A 285 10.89 9.53 -5.78
CA PHE A 285 10.49 9.08 -4.46
C PHE A 285 9.30 8.15 -4.61
N ALA A 286 9.36 6.95 -4.07
CA ALA A 286 8.26 6.01 -4.03
C ALA A 286 8.16 5.35 -2.66
N MET A 287 6.94 5.00 -2.25
CA MET A 287 6.67 4.37 -0.97
C MET A 287 5.47 3.45 -1.08
N ASP A 288 5.57 2.26 -0.50
CA ASP A 288 4.49 1.28 -0.35
C ASP A 288 4.17 1.12 1.14
N ILE A 289 2.94 1.46 1.50
CA ILE A 289 2.41 1.42 2.87
C ILE A 289 1.34 0.33 2.93
N GLY A 290 1.54 -0.66 3.80
CA GLY A 290 0.54 -1.67 4.09
C GLY A 290 -0.28 -1.35 5.35
N THR A 291 -1.37 -2.09 5.57
CA THR A 291 -2.07 -2.14 6.87
C THR A 291 -1.21 -2.70 8.00
N ASP A 292 -0.15 -3.42 7.65
CA ASP A 292 0.89 -3.97 8.51
C ASP A 292 2.10 -3.03 8.70
N GLY A 293 2.05 -1.82 8.14
CA GLY A 293 3.09 -0.79 8.25
C GLY A 293 3.80 -0.48 6.94
N VAL A 294 4.89 0.28 7.01
CA VAL A 294 5.66 0.69 5.83
C VAL A 294 6.43 -0.51 5.27
N ARG A 295 6.05 -0.97 4.08
CA ARG A 295 6.68 -2.12 3.41
C ARG A 295 7.92 -1.73 2.64
N GLN A 296 7.83 -0.64 1.87
CA GLN A 296 8.93 -0.16 1.05
C GLN A 296 9.00 1.37 1.03
N ILE A 297 10.21 1.92 1.09
CA ILE A 297 10.50 3.30 0.71
C ILE A 297 11.68 3.24 -0.24
N GLU A 298 11.63 4.04 -1.30
CA GLU A 298 12.71 4.16 -2.25
C GLU A 298 12.83 5.61 -2.73
N ALA A 299 14.02 6.17 -2.60
CA ALA A 299 14.26 7.55 -2.99
C ALA A 299 15.66 7.72 -3.59
N ALA A 300 15.77 8.55 -4.60
CA ALA A 300 17.06 8.97 -5.13
C ALA A 300 17.02 10.45 -5.48
N LEU A 301 18.14 11.12 -5.26
CA LEU A 301 18.38 12.48 -5.73
C LEU A 301 19.82 12.58 -6.23
N GLU A 302 19.99 13.06 -7.45
CA GLU A 302 21.28 13.27 -8.09
C GLU A 302 21.32 14.68 -8.70
N PHE A 303 22.47 15.33 -8.62
CA PHE A 303 22.74 16.60 -9.27
C PHE A 303 24.20 16.68 -9.71
N GLY A 304 24.47 17.48 -10.72
CA GLY A 304 25.81 17.61 -11.27
C GLY A 304 25.89 18.51 -12.48
N ALA A 305 27.00 18.46 -13.18
CA ALA A 305 27.22 19.21 -14.42
C ALA A 305 27.72 18.26 -15.49
N ALA A 306 27.34 18.55 -16.74
CA ALA A 306 27.89 17.91 -17.91
C ALA A 306 28.16 18.95 -18.99
N VAL A 307 29.29 18.80 -19.68
CA VAL A 307 29.68 19.62 -20.82
C VAL A 307 30.07 18.71 -21.97
N ALA A 308 29.72 19.11 -23.19
CA ALA A 308 30.13 18.43 -24.41
C ALA A 308 30.59 19.46 -25.44
N LEU A 309 31.61 19.11 -26.22
CA LEU A 309 32.18 19.94 -27.27
C LEU A 309 32.39 19.08 -28.52
N ASN A 310 32.05 19.63 -29.69
CA ASN A 310 32.27 18.99 -30.99
C ASN A 310 32.91 19.99 -31.95
N LEU A 311 34.15 19.74 -32.36
CA LEU A 311 34.94 20.55 -33.28
C LEU A 311 35.06 19.92 -34.67
N GLY A 312 34.16 18.97 -35.00
CA GLY A 312 34.20 18.18 -36.23
C GLY A 312 35.22 17.05 -36.17
N VAL A 313 36.51 17.38 -36.08
CA VAL A 313 37.62 16.40 -36.03
C VAL A 313 37.84 15.80 -34.64
N ALA A 314 37.36 16.48 -33.59
CA ALA A 314 37.45 16.03 -32.20
C ALA A 314 36.11 16.27 -31.48
N LYS A 315 35.68 15.29 -30.71
CA LYS A 315 34.46 15.32 -29.89
C LYS A 315 34.82 14.94 -28.47
N GLY A 316 34.45 15.76 -27.49
CA GLY A 316 34.72 15.50 -26.10
C GLY A 316 33.49 15.74 -25.23
N SER A 317 33.41 15.02 -24.11
CA SER A 317 32.45 15.29 -23.05
C SER A 317 33.08 15.07 -21.69
N ALA A 318 32.59 15.79 -20.69
CA ALA A 318 32.92 15.57 -19.29
C ALA A 318 31.67 15.76 -18.44
N SER A 319 31.51 14.95 -17.40
CA SER A 319 30.43 15.06 -16.43
C SER A 319 30.94 14.80 -15.01
N ILE A 320 30.30 15.46 -14.05
CA ILE A 320 30.46 15.22 -12.62
C ILE A 320 29.04 15.18 -12.04
N MET A 321 28.68 14.09 -11.37
CA MET A 321 27.39 13.93 -10.70
C MET A 321 27.60 13.45 -9.27
N GLY A 322 26.85 14.00 -8.33
CA GLY A 322 26.75 13.53 -6.96
C GLY A 322 25.31 13.20 -6.63
N GLY A 323 25.09 12.14 -5.87
CA GLY A 323 23.74 11.73 -5.50
C GLY A 323 23.65 10.95 -4.20
N VAL A 324 22.43 10.85 -3.71
CA VAL A 324 22.06 10.01 -2.58
C VAL A 324 20.97 9.05 -3.03
N TYR A 325 21.11 7.80 -2.62
CA TYR A 325 20.15 6.75 -2.81
C TYR A 325 19.73 6.20 -1.45
N TYR A 326 18.44 6.04 -1.23
CA TYR A 326 17.86 5.44 -0.03
C TYR A 326 16.84 4.39 -0.41
N GLN A 327 16.93 3.22 0.23
CA GLN A 327 15.94 2.17 0.12
C GLN A 327 15.69 1.57 1.50
N LYS A 328 14.43 1.28 1.79
CA LYS A 328 13.99 0.51 2.95
C LYS A 328 12.99 -0.54 2.49
N ALA A 329 13.16 -1.77 2.94
CA ALA A 329 12.23 -2.87 2.72
C ALA A 329 12.05 -3.64 4.05
N GLY A 330 10.84 -3.64 4.60
CA GLY A 330 10.60 -4.20 5.94
C GLY A 330 11.49 -3.52 6.99
N SER A 331 12.25 -4.29 7.76
CA SER A 331 13.22 -3.77 8.75
C SER A 331 14.58 -3.38 8.15
N GLU A 332 14.86 -3.81 6.93
CA GLU A 332 16.16 -3.62 6.29
C GLU A 332 16.19 -2.30 5.52
N PHE A 333 17.35 -1.64 5.51
CA PHE A 333 17.56 -0.41 4.74
C PHE A 333 19.00 -0.28 4.24
N VAL A 334 19.15 0.50 3.18
CA VAL A 334 20.42 0.89 2.57
C VAL A 334 20.37 2.38 2.27
N ILE A 335 21.43 3.10 2.63
CA ILE A 335 21.66 4.48 2.24
C ILE A 335 23.05 4.59 1.63
N SER A 336 23.12 5.15 0.42
CA SER A 336 24.37 5.36 -0.32
C SER A 336 24.47 6.80 -0.76
N ALA A 337 25.55 7.47 -0.39
CA ALA A 337 25.98 8.70 -1.05
C ALA A 337 27.05 8.34 -2.07
N TYR A 338 26.96 8.87 -3.29
CA TYR A 338 27.90 8.57 -4.34
C TYR A 338 28.29 9.81 -5.15
N PHE A 339 29.45 9.74 -5.76
CA PHE A 339 30.03 10.74 -6.63
C PHE A 339 30.63 10.03 -7.83
N ARG A 340 30.31 10.52 -9.03
CA ARG A 340 30.84 10.01 -10.30
C ARG A 340 31.39 11.16 -11.12
N ALA A 341 32.56 10.96 -11.70
CA ALA A 341 33.11 11.87 -12.70
C ALA A 341 33.52 11.05 -13.93
N ALA A 342 33.08 11.46 -15.11
CA ALA A 342 33.39 10.77 -16.35
C ALA A 342 33.85 11.76 -17.41
N GLY A 343 34.73 11.31 -18.29
CA GLY A 343 35.20 12.09 -19.43
C GLY A 343 35.49 11.20 -20.61
N SER A 344 35.26 11.71 -21.81
CA SER A 344 35.58 11.02 -23.06
C SER A 344 36.09 12.01 -24.09
N LEU A 345 37.10 11.62 -24.85
CA LEU A 345 37.63 12.37 -25.99
C LEU A 345 37.80 11.41 -27.17
N SER A 346 37.20 11.73 -28.30
CA SER A 346 37.28 10.98 -29.54
C SER A 346 37.81 11.86 -30.67
N VAL A 347 38.87 11.41 -31.34
CA VAL A 347 39.52 12.10 -32.47
C VAL A 347 39.29 11.28 -33.73
N LEU A 348 38.68 11.90 -34.75
CA LEU A 348 38.34 11.32 -36.06
C LEU A 348 37.50 10.03 -36.01
N GLY A 349 36.97 9.66 -34.84
CA GLY A 349 36.35 8.35 -34.62
C GLY A 349 37.33 7.17 -34.61
N ILE A 350 38.64 7.45 -34.70
CA ILE A 350 39.70 6.44 -34.75
C ILE A 350 40.26 6.20 -33.36
N ILE A 351 40.53 7.25 -32.59
CA ILE A 351 41.10 7.14 -31.25
C ILE A 351 40.07 7.68 -30.26
N THR A 352 39.75 6.90 -29.22
CA THR A 352 38.90 7.32 -28.11
C THR A 352 39.57 7.00 -26.78
N VAL A 353 39.68 7.98 -25.90
CA VAL A 353 40.10 7.80 -24.51
C VAL A 353 38.93 8.18 -23.61
N SER A 354 38.59 7.32 -22.66
CA SER A 354 37.57 7.59 -21.65
C SER A 354 38.07 7.28 -20.25
N LEU A 355 37.69 8.12 -19.30
CA LEU A 355 37.98 7.98 -17.88
C LEU A 355 36.67 7.97 -17.11
N GLU A 356 36.55 7.09 -16.14
CA GLU A 356 35.46 7.03 -15.18
C GLU A 356 36.04 6.96 -13.76
N PHE A 357 35.61 7.86 -12.90
CA PHE A 357 35.86 7.85 -11.47
C PHE A 357 34.53 7.64 -10.76
N TYR A 358 34.51 6.70 -9.81
CA TYR A 358 33.36 6.44 -8.95
C TYR A 358 33.82 6.42 -7.50
N LEU A 359 33.08 7.08 -6.62
CA LEU A 359 33.26 7.07 -5.18
C LEU A 359 31.88 6.89 -4.54
N ALA A 360 31.73 5.92 -3.66
CA ALA A 360 30.50 5.71 -2.91
C ALA A 360 30.81 5.46 -1.43
N LEU A 361 29.91 5.93 -0.58
CA LEU A 361 29.89 5.67 0.85
C LEU A 361 28.50 5.15 1.19
N THR A 362 28.42 3.93 1.71
CA THR A 362 27.17 3.21 1.96
C THR A 362 27.09 2.75 3.40
N TYR A 363 25.90 2.86 3.98
CA TYR A 363 25.53 2.21 5.23
C TYR A 363 24.29 1.36 4.97
N ALA A 364 24.27 0.16 5.54
CA ALA A 364 23.15 -0.76 5.41
C ALA A 364 22.88 -1.47 6.73
N SER A 365 21.65 -1.90 6.96
CA SER A 365 21.33 -2.80 8.07
C SER A 365 22.03 -4.16 7.91
N LYS A 366 22.17 -4.89 9.03
CA LYS A 366 22.99 -6.12 9.10
C LYS A 366 22.59 -7.20 8.09
N GLY A 367 21.31 -7.32 7.75
CA GLY A 367 20.82 -8.32 6.81
C GLY A 367 20.78 -7.87 5.34
N ALA A 368 21.00 -6.58 5.07
CA ALA A 368 20.76 -5.99 3.75
C ALA A 368 21.95 -6.08 2.78
N ALA A 369 23.18 -6.18 3.29
CA ALA A 369 24.40 -6.17 2.48
C ALA A 369 25.53 -6.94 3.17
N SER A 370 26.55 -7.32 2.38
CA SER A 370 27.78 -7.99 2.87
C SER A 370 28.49 -7.21 4.00
N HIS A 371 28.42 -5.88 3.97
CA HIS A 371 28.99 -4.98 4.98
C HIS A 371 27.94 -4.44 5.98
N GLY A 372 26.80 -5.13 6.10
CA GLY A 372 25.68 -4.69 6.91
C GLY A 372 26.06 -4.40 8.37
N GLY A 373 25.49 -3.33 8.93
CA GLY A 373 25.80 -2.82 10.27
C GLY A 373 27.09 -1.99 10.34
N LYS A 374 27.74 -1.72 9.20
CA LYS A 374 28.93 -0.85 9.12
C LYS A 374 28.73 0.18 8.02
N LEU A 375 29.48 1.27 8.12
CA LEU A 375 29.64 2.24 7.04
C LEU A 375 30.85 1.78 6.20
N TRP A 376 30.71 1.65 4.89
CA TRP A 376 31.84 1.29 4.02
C TRP A 376 31.87 2.19 2.79
N GLY A 377 33.07 2.42 2.26
CA GLY A 377 33.29 3.21 1.07
C GLY A 377 34.08 2.45 0.02
N GLN A 378 33.73 2.69 -1.25
CA GLN A 378 34.44 2.16 -2.40
C GLN A 378 34.81 3.31 -3.33
N ALA A 379 36.03 3.30 -3.87
CA ALA A 379 36.44 4.21 -4.92
C ALA A 379 37.07 3.43 -6.07
N SER A 380 36.75 3.78 -7.31
CA SER A 380 37.35 3.20 -8.50
C SER A 380 37.70 4.25 -9.55
N VAL A 381 38.79 4.00 -10.28
CA VAL A 381 39.20 4.75 -11.46
C VAL A 381 39.35 3.74 -12.60
N THR A 382 38.62 3.95 -13.67
CA THR A 382 38.70 3.13 -14.89
C THR A 382 39.12 4.00 -16.06
N VAL A 383 40.20 3.60 -16.73
CA VAL A 383 40.69 4.23 -17.96
C VAL A 383 40.54 3.25 -19.11
N LYS A 384 39.94 3.69 -20.20
CA LYS A 384 39.77 2.91 -21.42
C LYS A 384 40.32 3.66 -22.61
N VAL A 385 41.10 2.95 -23.43
CA VAL A 385 41.66 3.43 -24.70
C VAL A 385 41.15 2.54 -25.82
N LYS A 386 40.57 3.15 -26.85
CA LYS A 386 40.10 2.50 -28.07
C LYS A 386 40.85 3.08 -29.27
N ILE A 387 41.39 2.21 -30.13
CA ILE A 387 42.05 2.54 -31.38
C ILE A 387 41.41 1.70 -32.50
N ALA A 388 40.72 2.36 -33.42
CA ALA A 388 39.90 1.77 -34.47
C ALA A 388 38.93 0.70 -33.93
N PHE A 389 39.23 -0.58 -34.16
CA PHE A 389 38.42 -1.72 -33.74
C PHE A 389 38.93 -2.39 -32.45
N PHE A 390 40.06 -1.96 -31.90
CA PHE A 390 40.67 -2.51 -30.69
C PHE A 390 40.41 -1.61 -29.48
N SER A 391 40.23 -2.20 -28.29
CA SER A 391 40.16 -1.44 -27.05
C SER A 391 40.76 -2.20 -25.87
N ALA A 392 41.41 -1.48 -24.96
CA ALA A 392 41.90 -1.98 -23.68
C ALA A 392 41.39 -1.08 -22.54
N SER A 393 41.10 -1.68 -21.37
CA SER A 393 40.65 -0.96 -20.17
C SER A 393 41.47 -1.40 -18.96
N VAL A 394 41.83 -0.44 -18.11
CA VAL A 394 42.52 -0.68 -16.82
C VAL A 394 41.65 -0.06 -15.73
N SER A 395 41.36 -0.82 -14.68
CA SER A 395 40.58 -0.36 -13.53
C SER A 395 41.35 -0.59 -12.24
N ILE A 396 41.38 0.42 -11.37
CA ILE A 396 41.95 0.35 -10.02
C ILE A 396 40.81 0.66 -9.06
N SER A 397 40.60 -0.20 -8.05
CA SER A 397 39.56 -0.02 -7.04
C SER A 397 40.14 -0.15 -5.64
N ILE A 398 39.62 0.63 -4.70
CA ILE A 398 39.90 0.54 -3.26
C ILE A 398 38.57 0.48 -2.51
N GLU A 399 38.55 -0.31 -1.45
CA GLU A 399 37.42 -0.42 -0.53
C GLU A 399 37.92 -0.24 0.90
N ARG A 400 37.13 0.45 1.73
CA ARG A 400 37.42 0.75 3.14
C ARG A 400 36.15 0.58 3.96
N GLU A 401 36.23 -0.21 5.02
CA GLU A 401 35.18 -0.24 6.05
C GLU A 401 35.52 0.72 7.18
N PHE A 402 34.50 1.45 7.65
CA PHE A 402 34.51 2.20 8.89
C PHE A 402 33.72 1.40 9.94
N ALA A 403 34.43 0.59 10.71
CA ALA A 403 33.87 -0.08 11.88
C ALA A 403 33.96 0.86 13.09
N GLY A 404 32.83 1.35 13.58
CA GLY A 404 32.71 1.94 14.91
C GLY A 404 32.12 0.89 15.86
N SER A 405 32.83 0.58 16.95
CA SER A 405 32.16 0.01 18.13
C SER A 405 31.58 1.18 18.92
N ASP A 406 30.46 0.97 19.62
CA ASP A 406 30.03 1.92 20.64
C ASP A 406 31.21 2.15 21.58
N PRO A 407 31.67 3.39 21.77
CA PRO A 407 32.77 3.64 22.67
C PRO A 407 32.33 3.14 24.05
N THR A 408 33.16 2.28 24.66
CA THR A 408 32.88 1.80 26.01
C THR A 408 32.79 3.00 26.95
N PHE A 409 32.05 2.88 28.05
CA PHE A 409 31.98 3.93 29.08
C PHE A 409 33.38 4.44 29.49
N LEU A 410 34.38 3.54 29.53
CA LEU A 410 35.77 3.87 29.83
C LEU A 410 36.49 4.72 28.76
N GLN A 411 36.00 4.71 27.51
CA GLN A 411 36.51 5.50 26.40
C GLN A 411 35.82 6.86 26.29
N THR A 412 34.66 7.05 26.92
CA THR A 412 33.88 8.31 26.87
C THR A 412 33.99 9.15 28.14
N VAL A 413 34.42 8.56 29.26
CA VAL A 413 34.53 9.22 30.56
C VAL A 413 35.99 9.23 30.99
N ALA A 414 36.60 10.42 31.11
CA ALA A 414 37.92 10.53 31.72
C ALA A 414 37.80 10.26 33.24
N PRO A 415 38.87 9.77 33.91
CA PRO A 415 38.84 9.56 35.36
C PRO A 415 38.45 10.81 36.16
N GLY A 416 38.76 12.01 35.65
CA GLY A 416 38.35 13.29 36.25
C GLY A 416 36.84 13.52 36.17
N ASP A 417 36.21 13.25 35.02
CA ASP A 417 34.77 13.43 34.81
C ASP A 417 33.94 12.56 35.77
N TRP A 418 34.43 11.37 36.10
CA TRP A 418 33.80 10.49 37.08
C TRP A 418 33.88 11.06 38.50
N THR A 419 35.00 11.70 38.84
CA THR A 419 35.19 12.35 40.15
C THR A 419 34.22 13.54 40.29
N ASP A 420 34.15 14.38 39.27
CA ASP A 420 33.23 15.53 39.23
C ASP A 420 31.76 15.10 39.29
N TYR A 421 31.40 14.00 38.62
CA TYR A 421 30.06 13.40 38.73
C TYR A 421 29.77 12.93 40.16
N CYS A 422 30.68 12.17 40.79
CA CYS A 422 30.50 11.70 42.16
C CYS A 422 30.38 12.86 43.17
N ASP A 423 31.18 13.91 43.01
CA ASP A 423 31.16 15.09 43.88
C ASP A 423 29.84 15.87 43.75
N ALA A 424 29.29 15.97 42.53
CA ALA A 424 28.01 16.65 42.29
C ALA A 424 26.81 16.00 43.01
N PHE A 425 26.92 14.71 43.39
CA PHE A 425 25.90 13.97 44.13
C PHE A 425 26.31 13.64 45.58
N ALA A 426 27.50 14.06 46.02
CA ALA A 426 28.00 13.80 47.37
C ALA A 426 27.27 14.63 48.44
N ASP A 427 26.75 15.81 48.07
CA ASP A 427 26.06 16.73 48.97
C ASP A 427 24.55 16.46 49.14
N TYR A 428 24.06 15.24 48.91
CA TYR A 428 22.67 14.92 49.25
C TYR A 428 22.50 14.90 50.78
N PRO A 429 21.78 15.87 51.39
CA PRO A 429 21.49 15.81 52.80
C PRO A 429 20.53 14.66 53.05
N VAL A 430 20.90 13.75 53.96
CA VAL A 430 20.05 12.65 54.42
C VAL A 430 18.83 13.19 55.17
#